data_AF-A0A3E2GXQ9-F1
#
_entry.id   AF-A0A3E2GXQ9-F1
#
_cell.length_a   1.000
_cell.length_b   1.000
_cell.length_c   1.000
_cell.angle_alpha   90.00
_cell.angle_beta   90.00
_cell.angle_gamma   90.00
#
_symmetry.space_group_name_H-M   'P 1'
#
loop_
_entity.id
_entity.type
_entity.pdbx_description
1 polymer ?
#
loop_
_entity_poly.entity_id
_entity_poly.type
_entity_poly.pdbx_seq_one_letter_code
_entity_poly.pdbx_strand_id
1 'polypeptide(L)'
;MATAMWKPSHQRRLTPSTYCIGSITKSFISAAIAKLVDEKRVAWDTPIKDILPEFQHDNPIITQMTTITDILSHRSGLAGFGAMNLAFQGDGTMLLPKDSLFNIVNHILVLFPFRQSWRYFVWCYSLAGAIIERVTQKSLKEFLSKILFQPLGMKNTSFSPKDAKLGKLAELYAGLSDGSVFCLPKLQVFKDTFFEASGGMFSSLDDLMIWAGVMLKSINSTDIEDPFIKEAPYIFSNHAAMFNLSISERSYGLGWVRTQLLGVVGLI
;
A
#
# COMPACT_ATOMS: atom_id res chain seq x y z
N MET A 1 -31.45 -29.03 7.50
CA MET A 1 -31.05 -27.88 8.35
C MET A 1 -31.03 -26.64 7.46
N ALA A 2 -31.96 -25.71 7.69
CA ALA A 2 -32.07 -24.50 6.89
C ALA A 2 -30.93 -23.54 7.26
N THR A 3 -30.08 -23.21 6.28
CA THR A 3 -29.14 -22.09 6.34
C THR A 3 -29.92 -20.82 6.63
N ALA A 4 -29.70 -20.24 7.81
CA ALA A 4 -30.22 -18.93 8.15
C ALA A 4 -29.58 -17.91 7.19
N MET A 5 -30.32 -17.52 6.16
CA MET A 5 -29.97 -16.37 5.33
C MET A 5 -29.93 -15.13 6.22
N TRP A 6 -28.77 -14.46 6.21
CA TRP A 6 -28.57 -13.17 6.88
C TRP A 6 -29.69 -12.19 6.52
N LYS A 7 -30.41 -11.71 7.55
CA LYS A 7 -31.37 -10.60 7.42
C LYS A 7 -30.72 -9.35 8.02
N PRO A 8 -30.35 -8.33 7.23
CA PRO A 8 -29.83 -7.09 7.78
C PRO A 8 -30.90 -6.42 8.62
N SER A 9 -30.57 -6.08 9.87
CA SER A 9 -31.45 -5.29 10.76
C SER A 9 -31.62 -3.84 10.30
N HIS A 10 -30.75 -3.37 9.39
CA HIS A 10 -30.76 -2.01 8.86
C HIS A 10 -30.37 -2.02 7.38
N GLN A 11 -31.34 -1.91 6.47
CA GLN A 11 -31.07 -1.54 5.07
C GLN A 11 -30.74 -0.05 5.00
N ARG A 12 -29.54 0.35 5.41
CA ARG A 12 -29.03 1.68 5.08
C ARG A 12 -28.50 1.64 3.66
N ARG A 13 -29.04 2.49 2.77
CA ARG A 13 -28.36 2.81 1.50
C ARG A 13 -26.92 3.20 1.80
N LEU A 14 -25.98 2.70 1.02
CA LEU A 14 -24.62 3.24 0.97
C LEU A 14 -24.73 4.71 0.53
N THR A 15 -24.75 5.62 1.49
CA THR A 15 -24.58 7.06 1.25
C THR A 15 -23.13 7.32 0.84
N PRO A 16 -22.76 8.52 0.34
CA PRO A 16 -21.36 8.84 0.12
C PRO A 16 -20.58 8.62 1.41
N SER A 17 -19.78 7.56 1.40
CA SER A 17 -19.09 7.03 2.57
C SER A 17 -17.62 6.86 2.24
N THR A 18 -16.80 7.03 3.27
CA THR A 18 -15.36 6.81 3.21
C THR A 18 -15.05 5.45 3.81
N TYR A 19 -14.05 4.77 3.28
CA TYR A 19 -13.60 3.46 3.70
C TYR A 19 -12.14 3.53 4.12
N CYS A 20 -11.73 2.71 5.10
CA CYS A 20 -10.32 2.36 5.24
C CYS A 20 -9.95 1.51 4.02
N ILE A 21 -9.00 1.98 3.21
CA ILE A 21 -8.66 1.32 1.94
C ILE A 21 -7.53 0.30 2.07
N GLY A 22 -6.98 0.16 3.29
CA GLY A 22 -5.92 -0.79 3.61
C GLY A 22 -4.81 -0.76 2.57
N SER A 23 -4.45 -1.93 2.04
CA SER A 23 -3.33 -2.09 1.12
C SER A 23 -3.44 -1.37 -0.23
N ILE A 24 -4.60 -0.78 -0.60
CA ILE A 24 -4.68 0.13 -1.76
C ILE A 24 -3.76 1.35 -1.54
N THR A 25 -3.53 1.74 -0.28
CA THR A 25 -2.52 2.76 0.13
C THR A 25 -1.18 2.60 -0.59
N LYS A 26 -0.73 1.35 -0.81
CA LYS A 26 0.56 1.04 -1.44
C LYS A 26 0.68 1.58 -2.86
N SER A 27 -0.44 1.66 -3.59
CA SER A 27 -0.45 2.26 -4.92
C SER A 27 -0.12 3.75 -4.89
N PHE A 28 -0.67 4.48 -3.91
CA PHE A 28 -0.40 5.91 -3.71
C PHE A 28 1.04 6.15 -3.25
N ILE A 29 1.56 5.32 -2.34
CA ILE A 29 2.96 5.42 -1.90
C ILE A 29 3.93 5.17 -3.05
N SER A 30 3.65 4.18 -3.91
CA SER A 30 4.49 3.89 -5.07
C SER A 30 4.49 5.06 -6.06
N ALA A 31 3.34 5.71 -6.26
CA ALA A 31 3.24 6.91 -7.08
C ALA A 31 3.92 8.14 -6.45
N ALA A 32 3.89 8.28 -5.12
CA ALA A 32 4.60 9.33 -4.42
C ALA A 32 6.13 9.19 -4.57
N ILE A 33 6.66 7.96 -4.48
CA ILE A 33 8.06 7.68 -4.80
C ILE A 33 8.34 7.95 -6.29
N ALA A 34 7.47 7.57 -7.21
CA ALA A 34 7.63 7.88 -8.63
C ALA A 34 7.74 9.39 -8.90
N LYS A 35 6.99 10.23 -8.17
CA LYS A 35 7.15 11.69 -8.25
C LYS A 35 8.55 12.14 -7.80
N LEU A 36 9.09 11.53 -6.75
CA LEU A 36 10.46 11.81 -6.31
C LEU A 36 11.52 11.32 -7.31
N VAL A 37 11.24 10.22 -8.04
CA VAL A 37 12.09 9.72 -9.13
C VAL A 37 12.08 10.67 -10.33
N ASP A 38 10.90 11.13 -10.75
CA ASP A 38 10.75 12.14 -11.82
C ASP A 38 11.47 13.47 -11.45
N GLU A 39 11.42 13.85 -10.18
CA GLU A 39 12.17 14.99 -9.62
C GLU A 39 13.69 14.72 -9.45
N LYS A 40 14.18 13.52 -9.79
CA LYS A 40 15.58 13.08 -9.63
C LYS A 40 16.11 13.16 -8.20
N ARG A 41 15.23 13.05 -7.21
CA ARG A 41 15.58 13.10 -5.77
C ARG A 41 15.99 11.74 -5.22
N VAL A 42 15.47 10.68 -5.84
CA VAL A 42 15.85 9.28 -5.64
C VAL A 42 15.80 8.57 -6.99
N ALA A 43 16.36 7.38 -7.07
CA ALA A 43 16.20 6.48 -8.21
C ALA A 43 15.63 5.13 -7.75
N TRP A 44 14.99 4.40 -8.66
CA TRP A 44 14.38 3.11 -8.36
C TRP A 44 15.37 2.08 -7.78
N ASP A 45 16.63 2.14 -8.22
CA ASP A 45 17.74 1.31 -7.79
C ASP A 45 18.56 1.91 -6.63
N THR A 46 18.13 3.05 -6.07
CA THR A 46 18.81 3.65 -4.90
C THR A 46 18.79 2.66 -3.72
N PRO A 47 19.95 2.32 -3.15
CA PRO A 47 20.02 1.51 -1.94
C PRO A 47 19.33 2.21 -0.75
N ILE A 48 18.55 1.46 0.02
CA ILE A 48 17.77 2.02 1.14
C ILE A 48 18.68 2.67 2.19
N LYS A 49 19.82 2.04 2.50
CA LYS A 49 20.80 2.53 3.48
C LYS A 49 21.37 3.92 3.15
N ASP A 50 21.37 4.32 1.87
CA ASP A 50 21.93 5.61 1.44
C ASP A 50 20.97 6.76 1.78
N ILE A 51 19.68 6.46 1.96
CA ILE A 51 18.64 7.41 2.39
C ILE A 51 18.38 7.28 3.89
N LEU A 52 18.32 6.03 4.38
CA LEU A 52 18.01 5.65 5.75
C LEU A 52 19.21 4.88 6.34
N PRO A 53 20.28 5.57 6.80
CA PRO A 53 21.45 4.91 7.40
C PRO A 53 21.14 4.07 8.65
N GLU A 54 19.96 4.24 9.24
CA GLU A 54 19.42 3.42 10.33
C GLU A 54 18.96 2.03 9.86
N PHE A 55 18.78 1.83 8.55
CA PHE A 55 18.53 0.53 7.95
C PHE A 55 19.83 -0.29 7.90
N GLN A 56 20.07 -1.04 8.97
CA GLN A 56 21.23 -1.88 9.20
C GLN A 56 20.77 -3.26 9.63
N HIS A 57 20.24 -4.00 8.67
CA HIS A 57 19.79 -5.36 8.87
C HIS A 57 20.95 -6.31 9.23
N ASP A 58 20.68 -7.29 10.11
CA ASP A 58 21.68 -8.27 10.58
C ASP A 58 22.34 -9.07 9.44
N ASN A 59 21.59 -9.27 8.36
CA ASN A 59 22.10 -9.82 7.10
C ASN A 59 22.74 -8.71 6.22
N PRO A 60 24.04 -8.79 5.89
CA PRO A 60 24.75 -7.76 5.13
C PRO A 60 24.24 -7.62 3.69
N ILE A 61 23.75 -8.69 3.05
CA ILE A 61 23.20 -8.61 1.69
C ILE A 61 21.96 -7.71 1.70
N ILE A 62 21.08 -7.88 2.69
CA ILE A 62 19.87 -7.07 2.83
C ILE A 62 20.24 -5.60 3.03
N THR A 63 21.17 -5.30 3.93
CA THR A 63 21.63 -3.92 4.19
C THR A 63 22.26 -3.28 2.97
N GLN A 64 23.14 -3.99 2.27
CA GLN A 64 23.95 -3.41 1.20
C GLN A 64 23.21 -3.32 -0.14
N MET A 65 22.30 -4.27 -0.42
CA MET A 65 21.74 -4.44 -1.77
C MET A 65 20.26 -4.10 -1.89
N THR A 66 19.51 -3.97 -0.78
CA THR A 66 18.08 -3.63 -0.86
C THR A 66 17.89 -2.23 -1.43
N THR A 67 17.08 -2.13 -2.48
CA THR A 67 16.74 -0.89 -3.18
C THR A 67 15.28 -0.50 -3.00
N ILE A 68 14.91 0.70 -3.46
CA ILE A 68 13.52 1.17 -3.51
C ILE A 68 12.62 0.18 -4.28
N THR A 69 13.04 -0.30 -5.46
CA THR A 69 12.28 -1.30 -6.21
C THR A 69 12.10 -2.59 -5.40
N ASP A 70 13.12 -3.05 -4.67
CA ASP A 70 13.04 -4.30 -3.92
C ASP A 70 11.97 -4.25 -2.82
N ILE A 71 11.85 -3.13 -2.11
CA ILE A 71 10.85 -2.96 -1.06
C ILE A 71 9.44 -2.76 -1.64
N LEU A 72 9.30 -1.97 -2.71
CA LEU A 72 7.99 -1.72 -3.32
C LEU A 72 7.45 -2.95 -4.08
N SER A 73 8.31 -3.87 -4.49
CA SER A 73 7.93 -5.12 -5.16
C SER A 73 7.96 -6.37 -4.28
N HIS A 74 8.18 -6.24 -2.97
CA HIS A 74 8.21 -7.36 -1.99
C HIS A 74 9.19 -8.50 -2.33
N ARG A 75 10.42 -8.18 -2.74
CA ARG A 75 11.45 -9.17 -3.12
C ARG A 75 12.71 -9.15 -2.26
N SER A 76 12.61 -8.62 -1.04
CA SER A 76 13.70 -8.59 -0.07
C SER A 76 14.03 -9.97 0.54
N GLY A 77 13.10 -10.93 0.52
CA GLY A 77 13.27 -12.24 1.14
C GLY A 77 12.98 -12.29 2.65
N LEU A 78 12.59 -11.16 3.24
CA LEU A 78 12.23 -11.03 4.66
C LEU A 78 10.88 -11.68 5.00
N ALA A 79 10.71 -12.08 6.27
CA ALA A 79 9.51 -12.75 6.76
C ALA A 79 8.26 -11.83 6.76
N GLY A 80 7.39 -12.04 5.78
CA GLY A 80 6.19 -11.24 5.48
C GLY A 80 5.11 -11.16 6.57
N PHE A 81 4.52 -12.31 6.89
CA PHE A 81 3.19 -12.38 7.52
C PHE A 81 3.22 -12.43 9.05
N GLY A 82 4.21 -13.12 9.64
CA GLY A 82 4.30 -13.25 11.10
C GLY A 82 4.70 -11.97 11.81
N ALA A 83 5.51 -11.12 11.17
CA ALA A 83 6.04 -9.90 11.78
C ALA A 83 4.96 -8.82 12.01
N MET A 84 3.84 -8.86 11.28
CA MET A 84 2.76 -7.89 11.47
C MET A 84 2.04 -8.05 12.82
N ASN A 85 1.93 -9.30 13.32
CA ASN A 85 1.34 -9.61 14.63
C ASN A 85 2.16 -9.06 15.80
N LEU A 86 3.42 -8.66 15.58
CA LEU A 86 4.26 -8.03 16.61
C LEU A 86 3.82 -6.59 16.91
N ALA A 87 3.13 -5.94 15.96
CA ALA A 87 2.98 -4.49 15.96
C ALA A 87 1.58 -3.99 16.36
N PHE A 88 0.54 -4.83 16.33
CA PHE A 88 -0.78 -4.46 16.83
C PHE A 88 -1.60 -5.65 17.38
N GLN A 89 -2.51 -5.36 18.31
CA GLN A 89 -3.41 -6.33 18.92
C GLN A 89 -4.58 -6.70 17.99
N GLY A 90 -5.30 -7.77 18.32
CA GLY A 90 -6.49 -8.22 17.58
C GLY A 90 -7.64 -7.19 17.53
N ASP A 91 -7.63 -6.18 18.39
CA ASP A 91 -8.58 -5.05 18.37
C ASP A 91 -8.11 -3.86 17.51
N GLY A 92 -6.96 -4.00 16.83
CA GLY A 92 -6.36 -2.98 15.98
C GLY A 92 -5.47 -1.95 16.71
N THR A 93 -5.25 -2.09 18.02
CA THR A 93 -4.37 -1.20 18.79
C THR A 93 -2.90 -1.41 18.42
N MET A 94 -2.23 -0.35 17.95
CA MET A 94 -0.78 -0.37 17.76
C MET A 94 -0.06 -0.50 19.10
N LEU A 95 0.88 -1.44 19.17
CA LEU A 95 1.68 -1.74 20.35
C LEU A 95 3.00 -0.99 20.37
N LEU A 96 3.50 -0.60 19.19
CA LEU A 96 4.85 -0.11 19.01
C LEU A 96 4.83 1.32 18.44
N PRO A 97 5.67 2.23 18.97
CA PRO A 97 5.79 3.59 18.47
C PRO A 97 6.48 3.62 17.09
N LYS A 98 6.29 4.72 16.35
CA LYS A 98 6.80 4.90 14.98
C LYS A 98 8.33 4.75 14.87
N ASP A 99 9.06 5.20 15.88
CA ASP A 99 10.51 5.12 15.99
C ASP A 99 11.06 3.69 16.18
N SER A 100 10.19 2.72 16.53
CA SER A 100 10.57 1.31 16.64
C SER A 100 10.80 0.63 15.28
N LEU A 101 10.51 1.30 14.16
CA LEU A 101 10.64 0.74 12.81
C LEU A 101 12.00 0.07 12.57
N PHE A 102 13.09 0.79 12.81
CA PHE A 102 14.44 0.27 12.50
C PHE A 102 14.86 -0.84 13.45
N ASN A 103 14.53 -0.70 14.74
CA ASN A 103 14.78 -1.74 15.75
C ASN A 103 14.09 -3.07 15.39
N ILE A 104 12.98 -3.03 14.67
CA ILE A 104 12.26 -4.27 14.30
C ILE A 104 12.75 -4.76 12.95
N VAL A 105 12.72 -3.90 11.92
CA VAL A 105 13.00 -4.30 10.54
C VAL A 105 14.41 -4.86 10.38
N ASN A 106 15.39 -4.37 11.15
CA ASN A 106 16.77 -4.83 11.08
C ASN A 106 16.97 -6.26 11.60
N HIS A 107 16.03 -6.79 12.37
CA HIS A 107 16.10 -8.12 12.98
C HIS A 107 15.06 -9.11 12.42
N ILE A 108 14.34 -8.76 11.35
CA ILE A 108 13.36 -9.65 10.74
C ILE A 108 14.07 -10.79 10.00
N LEU A 109 13.68 -12.03 10.28
CA LEU A 109 14.31 -13.21 9.69
C LEU A 109 14.23 -13.20 8.14
N VAL A 110 15.34 -13.60 7.51
CA VAL A 110 15.41 -13.88 6.07
C VAL A 110 14.90 -15.30 5.84
N LEU A 111 13.79 -15.45 5.11
CA LEU A 111 13.19 -16.77 4.80
C LEU A 111 13.52 -17.25 3.39
N PHE A 112 13.81 -16.33 2.48
CA PHE A 112 14.09 -16.63 1.07
C PHE A 112 15.35 -15.90 0.62
N PRO A 113 16.12 -16.46 -0.32
CA PRO A 113 17.24 -15.75 -0.90
C PRO A 113 16.80 -14.42 -1.52
N PHE A 114 17.63 -13.40 -1.36
CA PHE A 114 17.37 -12.05 -1.85
C PHE A 114 17.01 -12.05 -3.35
N ARG A 115 15.90 -11.38 -3.71
CA ARG A 115 15.35 -11.28 -5.08
C ARG A 115 14.90 -12.60 -5.74
N GLN A 116 14.97 -13.75 -5.06
CA GLN A 116 14.60 -15.04 -5.66
C GLN A 116 13.13 -15.43 -5.41
N SER A 117 12.38 -14.66 -4.63
CA SER A 117 10.99 -14.97 -4.29
C SER A 117 10.20 -13.73 -3.94
N TRP A 118 8.91 -13.73 -4.27
CA TRP A 118 7.97 -12.67 -3.89
C TRP A 118 7.24 -13.00 -2.58
N ARG A 119 7.43 -12.20 -1.53
CA ARG A 119 6.70 -12.41 -0.27
C ARG A 119 6.15 -11.12 0.24
N TYR A 120 4.83 -11.00 0.19
CA TYR A 120 4.13 -9.83 0.67
C TYR A 120 4.55 -9.47 2.10
N PHE A 121 5.08 -8.26 2.26
CA PHE A 121 5.67 -7.81 3.51
C PHE A 121 5.34 -6.35 3.76
N VAL A 122 4.47 -6.11 4.75
CA VAL A 122 3.95 -4.77 5.04
C VAL A 122 5.03 -3.79 5.51
N TRP A 123 6.11 -4.27 6.13
CA TRP A 123 7.21 -3.45 6.64
C TRP A 123 8.07 -2.83 5.52
N CYS A 124 8.09 -3.44 4.33
CA CYS A 124 8.75 -2.81 3.18
C CYS A 124 8.10 -1.48 2.81
N TYR A 125 6.77 -1.36 2.96
CA TYR A 125 6.08 -0.08 2.74
C TYR A 125 6.24 0.89 3.91
N SER A 126 6.53 0.41 5.12
CA SER A 126 6.96 1.24 6.24
C SER A 126 8.29 1.94 5.93
N LEU A 127 9.25 1.22 5.36
CA LEU A 127 10.51 1.80 4.85
C LEU A 127 10.24 2.82 3.74
N ALA A 128 9.34 2.52 2.79
CA ALA A 128 8.97 3.47 1.74
C ALA A 128 8.36 4.77 2.31
N GLY A 129 7.55 4.66 3.37
CA GLY A 129 7.04 5.80 4.11
C GLY A 129 8.18 6.64 4.71
N ALA A 130 9.12 5.99 5.42
CA ALA A 130 10.27 6.66 6.00
C ALA A 130 11.17 7.34 4.95
N ILE A 131 11.34 6.74 3.76
CA ILE A 131 12.06 7.36 2.63
C ILE A 131 11.38 8.64 2.20
N ILE A 132 10.05 8.63 2.00
CA ILE A 132 9.30 9.83 1.62
C ILE A 132 9.52 10.93 2.66
N GLU A 133 9.36 10.62 3.94
CA GLU A 133 9.53 11.61 5.02
C GLU A 133 10.97 12.14 5.09
N ARG A 134 11.98 11.27 4.97
CA ARG A 134 13.40 11.65 4.97
C ARG A 134 13.77 12.54 3.79
N VAL A 135 13.35 12.16 2.59
CA VAL A 135 13.66 12.90 1.37
C VAL A 135 12.94 14.24 1.37
N THR A 136 11.66 14.26 1.78
CA THR A 136 10.79 15.44 1.63
C THR A 136 10.76 16.37 2.84
N GLN A 137 11.18 15.90 4.01
CA GLN A 137 11.03 16.60 5.30
C GLN A 137 9.57 16.97 5.61
N LYS A 138 8.63 16.14 5.15
CA LYS A 138 7.18 16.31 5.32
C LYS A 138 6.56 15.02 5.78
N SER A 139 5.45 15.11 6.52
CA SER A 139 4.63 13.94 6.79
C SER A 139 4.05 13.37 5.50
N LEU A 140 3.72 12.08 5.51
CA LEU A 140 3.05 11.41 4.38
C LEU A 140 1.77 12.14 3.96
N LYS A 141 0.97 12.57 4.95
CA LYS A 141 -0.25 13.34 4.71
C LYS A 141 0.04 14.64 3.95
N GLU A 142 0.98 15.45 4.42
CA GLU A 142 1.30 16.73 3.78
C GLU A 142 1.85 16.54 2.38
N PHE A 143 2.76 15.58 2.19
CA PHE A 143 3.37 15.32 0.90
C PHE A 143 2.34 14.80 -0.11
N LEU A 144 1.63 13.70 0.20
CA LEU A 144 0.64 13.12 -0.71
C LEU A 144 -0.54 14.06 -0.96
N SER A 145 -0.96 14.85 0.03
CA SER A 145 -2.00 15.86 -0.18
C SER A 145 -1.57 16.89 -1.23
N LYS A 146 -0.33 17.39 -1.14
CA LYS A 146 0.20 18.38 -2.08
C LYS A 146 0.42 17.82 -3.48
N ILE A 147 0.96 16.60 -3.59
CA ILE A 147 1.43 16.07 -4.89
C ILE A 147 0.39 15.19 -5.62
N LEU A 148 -0.59 14.63 -4.90
CA LEU A 148 -1.62 13.76 -5.47
C LEU A 148 -3.03 14.30 -5.21
N PHE A 149 -3.41 14.47 -3.94
CA PHE A 149 -4.83 14.63 -3.62
C PHE A 149 -5.40 15.99 -4.05
N GLN A 150 -4.71 17.08 -3.75
CA GLN A 150 -5.16 18.43 -4.15
C GLN A 150 -5.15 18.61 -5.68
N PRO A 151 -4.08 18.25 -6.42
CA PRO A 151 -4.07 18.38 -7.87
C PRO A 151 -5.13 17.54 -8.59
N LEU A 152 -5.45 16.36 -8.05
CA LEU A 152 -6.45 15.45 -8.63
C LEU A 152 -7.87 15.73 -8.12
N GLY A 153 -8.06 16.67 -7.20
CA GLY A 153 -9.36 16.97 -6.61
C GLY A 153 -9.92 15.86 -5.71
N MET A 154 -9.06 14.98 -5.18
CA MET A 154 -9.42 13.87 -4.29
C MET A 154 -9.71 14.39 -2.87
N LYS A 155 -10.88 14.98 -2.69
CA LYS A 155 -11.29 15.69 -1.46
C LYS A 155 -11.65 14.75 -0.31
N ASN A 156 -11.85 13.47 -0.59
CA ASN A 156 -12.27 12.44 0.35
C ASN A 156 -11.18 11.38 0.52
N THR A 157 -9.90 11.78 0.40
CA THR A 157 -8.75 10.90 0.57
C THR A 157 -7.77 11.51 1.57
N SER A 158 -7.44 10.77 2.64
CA SER A 158 -6.44 11.19 3.64
C SER A 158 -5.91 10.01 4.47
N PHE A 159 -4.94 10.26 5.33
CA PHE A 159 -4.45 9.32 6.36
C PHE A 159 -5.19 9.43 7.70
N SER A 160 -6.11 10.38 7.85
CA SER A 160 -6.95 10.49 9.04
C SER A 160 -8.42 10.53 8.68
N PRO A 161 -9.28 9.72 9.34
CA PRO A 161 -10.73 9.79 9.16
C PRO A 161 -11.34 11.09 9.69
N LYS A 162 -10.57 11.87 10.47
CA LYS A 162 -10.99 13.18 11.01
C LYS A 162 -10.72 14.34 10.06
N ASP A 163 -9.97 14.11 8.99
CA ASP A 163 -9.68 15.17 8.02
C ASP A 163 -10.94 15.50 7.22
N ALA A 164 -11.23 16.79 7.12
CA ALA A 164 -12.52 17.30 6.67
C ALA A 164 -12.93 16.79 5.27
N LYS A 165 -14.22 16.50 5.13
CA LYS A 165 -14.97 16.05 3.93
C LYS A 165 -15.04 14.56 3.66
N LEU A 166 -14.26 13.72 4.34
CA LEU A 166 -14.58 12.29 4.41
C LEU A 166 -16.01 12.20 4.94
N GLY A 167 -16.92 11.59 4.17
CA GLY A 167 -18.35 11.55 4.51
C GLY A 167 -18.59 10.73 5.78
N LYS A 168 -19.70 10.00 5.85
CA LYS A 168 -19.85 9.03 6.93
C LYS A 168 -18.85 7.90 6.72
N LEU A 169 -17.90 7.72 7.64
CA LEU A 169 -17.03 6.56 7.65
C LEU A 169 -17.90 5.29 7.73
N ALA A 170 -17.63 4.32 6.86
CA ALA A 170 -18.34 3.05 6.86
C ALA A 170 -18.03 2.25 8.14
N GLU A 171 -19.05 1.61 8.69
CA GLU A 171 -18.88 0.62 9.76
C GLU A 171 -18.08 -0.59 9.23
N LEU A 172 -17.21 -1.13 10.08
CA LEU A 172 -16.36 -2.25 9.73
C LEU A 172 -16.94 -3.55 10.27
N TYR A 173 -16.95 -4.58 9.43
CA TYR A 173 -17.43 -5.91 9.79
C TYR A 173 -16.38 -6.97 9.44
N ALA A 174 -16.23 -7.97 10.30
CA ALA A 174 -15.45 -9.16 10.06
C ALA A 174 -16.39 -10.38 9.91
N GLY A 175 -16.09 -11.25 8.94
CA GLY A 175 -16.72 -12.57 8.87
C GLY A 175 -16.02 -13.53 9.82
N LEU A 176 -16.79 -14.19 10.69
CA LEU A 176 -16.28 -15.21 11.62
C LEU A 176 -16.27 -16.59 10.93
N SER A 177 -15.53 -17.54 11.52
CA SER A 177 -15.37 -18.90 10.97
C SER A 177 -16.68 -19.69 10.88
N ASP A 178 -17.68 -19.32 11.66
CA ASP A 178 -19.03 -19.89 11.63
C ASP A 178 -19.96 -19.22 10.59
N GLY A 179 -19.42 -18.27 9.80
CA GLY A 179 -20.16 -17.51 8.79
C GLY A 179 -20.98 -16.34 9.35
N SER A 180 -20.97 -16.11 10.66
CA SER A 180 -21.60 -14.94 11.27
C SER A 180 -20.79 -13.66 11.03
N VAL A 181 -21.45 -12.51 11.16
CA VAL A 181 -20.82 -11.19 11.02
C VAL A 181 -20.58 -10.57 12.39
N PHE A 182 -19.39 -10.00 12.58
CA PHE A 182 -19.01 -9.28 13.78
C PHE A 182 -18.71 -7.82 13.43
N CYS A 183 -19.45 -6.89 14.00
CA CYS A 183 -19.16 -5.46 13.86
C CYS A 183 -17.94 -5.12 14.72
N LEU A 184 -16.88 -4.59 14.09
CA LEU A 184 -15.66 -4.25 14.80
C LEU A 184 -15.89 -3.00 15.67
N PRO A 185 -15.65 -3.08 16.99
CA PRO A 185 -15.95 -1.97 17.90
C PRO A 185 -14.96 -0.80 17.74
N LYS A 186 -13.82 -1.04 17.10
CA LYS A 186 -12.73 -0.08 16.96
C LYS A 186 -12.22 -0.04 15.52
N LEU A 187 -12.06 1.17 15.03
CA LEU A 187 -11.35 1.43 13.77
C LEU A 187 -9.84 1.37 14.02
N GLN A 188 -9.15 0.52 13.27
CA GLN A 188 -7.69 0.59 13.20
C GLN A 188 -7.27 1.83 12.41
N VAL A 189 -6.47 2.69 13.03
CA VAL A 189 -5.93 3.92 12.42
C VAL A 189 -4.42 3.87 12.54
N PHE A 190 -3.74 3.89 11.40
CA PHE A 190 -2.27 3.85 11.33
C PHE A 190 -1.61 5.24 11.32
N LYS A 191 -2.38 6.31 11.47
CA LYS A 191 -1.86 7.69 11.53
C LYS A 191 -0.74 7.79 12.57
N ASP A 192 0.37 8.42 12.18
CA ASP A 192 1.55 8.60 13.04
C ASP A 192 2.22 7.29 13.47
N THR A 193 2.02 6.19 12.72
CA THR A 193 2.65 4.87 12.98
C THR A 193 3.52 4.47 11.80
N PHE A 194 4.42 3.49 11.98
CA PHE A 194 5.23 3.01 10.87
C PHE A 194 4.42 2.23 9.81
N PHE A 195 3.16 1.85 10.05
CA PHE A 195 2.30 1.22 9.04
C PHE A 195 1.43 2.20 8.24
N GLU A 196 1.57 3.51 8.48
CA GLU A 196 0.80 4.54 7.80
C GLU A 196 0.90 4.41 6.27
N ALA A 197 2.12 4.29 5.72
CA ALA A 197 2.38 4.05 4.30
C ALA A 197 1.97 2.64 3.81
N SER A 198 1.77 1.68 4.70
CA SER A 198 1.42 0.31 4.32
C SER A 198 -0.08 0.14 4.14
N GLY A 199 -0.90 0.85 4.91
CA GLY A 199 -2.35 0.67 4.86
C GLY A 199 -3.18 1.74 5.55
N GLY A 200 -2.62 2.90 5.88
CA GLY A 200 -3.24 3.91 6.72
C GLY A 200 -4.23 4.85 6.03
N MET A 201 -4.44 4.74 4.72
CA MET A 201 -5.30 5.68 4.02
C MET A 201 -6.79 5.33 4.13
N PHE A 202 -7.58 6.39 4.01
CA PHE A 202 -9.02 6.41 3.87
C PHE A 202 -9.37 7.07 2.54
N SER A 203 -10.37 6.55 1.83
CA SER A 203 -10.85 7.12 0.56
C SER A 203 -12.35 6.90 0.36
N SER A 204 -12.98 7.71 -0.49
CA SER A 204 -14.29 7.39 -1.08
C SER A 204 -14.14 6.60 -2.39
N LEU A 205 -15.25 6.02 -2.87
CA LEU A 205 -15.29 5.37 -4.17
C LEU A 205 -15.00 6.37 -5.31
N ASP A 206 -15.58 7.58 -5.26
CA ASP A 206 -15.39 8.62 -6.29
C ASP A 206 -13.90 8.98 -6.44
N ASP A 207 -13.22 9.17 -5.31
CA ASP A 207 -11.79 9.46 -5.30
C ASP A 207 -10.95 8.27 -5.81
N LEU A 208 -11.31 7.03 -5.46
CA LEU A 208 -10.64 5.83 -5.97
C LEU A 208 -10.84 5.66 -7.49
N MET A 209 -11.99 6.07 -8.03
CA MET A 209 -12.24 6.07 -9.48
C MET A 209 -11.40 7.11 -10.20
N ILE A 210 -11.21 8.31 -9.61
CA ILE A 210 -10.24 9.30 -10.11
C ILE A 210 -8.84 8.68 -10.13
N TRP A 211 -8.43 8.06 -9.01
CA TRP A 211 -7.12 7.44 -8.88
C TRP A 211 -6.86 6.36 -9.93
N ALA A 212 -7.80 5.41 -10.09
CA ALA A 212 -7.70 4.36 -11.09
C ALA A 212 -7.62 4.94 -12.51
N GLY A 213 -8.44 5.94 -12.83
CA GLY A 213 -8.42 6.61 -14.13
C GLY A 213 -7.09 7.32 -14.43
N VAL A 214 -6.50 7.99 -13.44
CA VAL A 214 -5.18 8.64 -13.56
C VAL A 214 -4.07 7.62 -13.82
N MET A 215 -4.05 6.51 -13.08
CA MET A 215 -3.02 5.48 -13.28
C MET A 215 -3.17 4.81 -14.65
N LEU A 216 -4.39 4.46 -15.07
CA LEU A 216 -4.64 3.86 -16.40
C LEU A 216 -4.18 4.79 -17.54
N LYS A 217 -4.54 6.08 -17.47
CA LYS A 217 -4.06 7.08 -18.44
C LYS A 217 -2.54 7.19 -18.44
N SER A 218 -1.91 7.17 -17.26
CA SER A 218 -0.47 7.32 -17.13
C SER A 218 0.32 6.12 -17.68
N ILE A 219 -0.22 4.89 -17.62
CA ILE A 219 0.43 3.70 -18.19
C ILE A 219 0.39 3.75 -19.72
N ASN A 220 -0.72 4.19 -20.31
CA ASN A 220 -0.92 4.30 -21.76
C ASN A 220 -0.22 5.55 -22.36
N SER A 221 0.92 5.95 -21.78
CA SER A 221 1.68 7.18 -22.07
C SER A 221 2.20 7.30 -23.51
N THR A 222 2.07 6.28 -24.36
CA THR A 222 2.37 6.40 -25.79
C THR A 222 1.54 7.46 -26.50
N ASP A 223 0.37 7.82 -25.95
CA ASP A 223 -0.55 8.82 -26.50
C ASP A 223 -0.57 10.15 -25.69
N ILE A 224 0.26 10.30 -24.66
CA ILE A 224 0.25 11.46 -23.75
C ILE A 224 1.67 12.01 -23.59
N GLU A 225 1.88 13.25 -24.03
CA GLU A 225 3.18 13.93 -24.01
C GLU A 225 3.71 14.19 -22.58
N ASP A 226 2.81 14.34 -21.59
CA ASP A 226 3.16 14.50 -20.16
C ASP A 226 2.13 13.83 -19.23
N PRO A 227 2.26 12.51 -18.96
CA PRO A 227 1.35 11.80 -18.06
C PRO A 227 1.52 12.25 -16.60
N PHE A 228 0.42 12.27 -15.84
CA PHE A 228 0.44 12.72 -14.44
C PHE A 228 1.42 11.91 -13.58
N ILE A 229 1.55 10.60 -13.80
CA ILE A 229 2.63 9.77 -13.22
C ILE A 229 3.54 9.26 -14.34
N LYS A 230 4.64 9.97 -14.63
CA LYS A 230 5.57 9.59 -15.71
C LYS A 230 6.16 8.20 -15.58
N GLU A 231 6.48 7.79 -14.37
CA GLU A 231 7.04 6.46 -14.09
C GLU A 231 5.97 5.35 -13.99
N ALA A 232 4.72 5.60 -14.40
CA ALA A 232 3.67 4.57 -14.38
C ALA A 232 4.05 3.30 -15.17
N PRO A 233 4.69 3.36 -16.35
CA PRO A 233 5.16 2.15 -17.03
C PRO A 233 6.14 1.32 -16.17
N TYR A 234 7.03 1.98 -15.41
CA TYR A 234 7.93 1.28 -14.49
C TYR A 234 7.16 0.67 -13.31
N ILE A 235 6.24 1.41 -12.70
CA ILE A 235 5.36 0.91 -11.61
C ILE A 235 4.61 -0.36 -12.03
N PHE A 236 4.09 -0.38 -13.25
CA PHE A 236 3.31 -1.50 -13.79
C PHE A 236 4.18 -2.54 -14.53
N SER A 237 5.49 -2.41 -14.56
CA SER A 237 6.35 -3.47 -15.09
C SER A 237 6.41 -4.68 -14.12
N ASN A 238 6.82 -5.84 -14.63
CA ASN A 238 6.88 -7.06 -13.83
C ASN A 238 8.17 -7.05 -13.01
N HIS A 239 8.06 -6.72 -11.72
CA HIS A 239 9.21 -6.65 -10.81
C HIS A 239 9.44 -7.94 -10.02
N ALA A 240 8.39 -8.74 -9.83
CA ALA A 240 8.44 -10.01 -9.12
C ALA A 240 7.29 -10.94 -9.52
N ALA A 241 7.61 -12.20 -9.80
CA ALA A 241 6.59 -13.23 -10.03
C ALA A 241 5.90 -13.60 -8.71
N MET A 242 4.57 -13.56 -8.67
CA MET A 242 3.81 -13.94 -7.48
C MET A 242 3.63 -15.45 -7.39
N PHE A 243 3.53 -15.97 -6.16
CA PHE A 243 3.14 -17.36 -5.92
C PHE A 243 1.69 -17.58 -6.36
N ASN A 244 1.41 -18.77 -6.91
CA ASN A 244 0.23 -19.18 -7.69
C ASN A 244 0.29 -18.74 -9.15
N LEU A 245 0.78 -19.64 -10.00
CA LEU A 245 0.80 -19.50 -11.45
C LEU A 245 -0.62 -19.21 -11.96
N SER A 246 -0.79 -18.07 -12.61
CA SER A 246 -1.85 -17.91 -13.61
C SER A 246 -1.36 -18.56 -14.89
N ILE A 247 -2.29 -18.99 -15.77
CA ILE A 247 -1.95 -19.55 -17.09
C ILE A 247 -1.17 -18.51 -17.94
N SER A 248 -1.37 -17.23 -17.67
CA SER A 248 -0.90 -16.12 -18.47
C SER A 248 0.10 -15.23 -17.72
N GLU A 249 -0.40 -14.34 -16.85
CA GLU A 249 0.43 -13.48 -16.01
C GLU A 249 -0.14 -13.40 -14.60
N ARG A 250 0.75 -13.58 -13.60
CA ARG A 250 0.53 -13.13 -12.24
C ARG A 250 1.83 -12.60 -11.65
N SER A 251 1.98 -11.29 -11.69
CA SER A 251 3.18 -10.61 -11.22
C SER A 251 2.82 -9.45 -10.30
N TYR A 252 3.80 -8.98 -9.56
CA TYR A 252 3.70 -7.80 -8.73
C TYR A 252 4.55 -6.70 -9.36
N GLY A 253 3.92 -5.56 -9.63
CA GLY A 253 4.60 -4.32 -9.97
C GLY A 253 5.07 -3.61 -8.70
N LEU A 254 4.86 -2.30 -8.62
CA LEU A 254 5.10 -1.51 -7.41
C LEU A 254 3.75 -1.10 -6.81
N GLY A 255 3.29 -1.83 -5.79
CA GLY A 255 1.98 -1.58 -5.16
C GLY A 255 0.78 -2.05 -5.98
N TRP A 256 1.01 -2.73 -7.10
CA TRP A 256 -0.01 -3.25 -8.01
C TRP A 256 0.22 -4.72 -8.31
N VAL A 257 -0.88 -5.48 -8.35
CA VAL A 257 -0.89 -6.85 -8.89
C VAL A 257 -1.27 -6.78 -10.35
N ARG A 258 -0.51 -7.45 -11.21
CA ARG A 258 -0.86 -7.68 -12.60
C ARG A 258 -1.43 -9.06 -12.74
N THR A 259 -2.56 -9.14 -13.42
CA THR A 259 -3.19 -10.40 -13.78
C THR A 259 -3.71 -10.27 -15.19
N GLN A 260 -3.47 -11.29 -16.00
CA GLN A 260 -4.13 -11.41 -17.29
C GLN A 260 -5.37 -12.29 -17.13
N LEU A 261 -6.53 -11.75 -17.51
CA LEU A 261 -7.79 -12.48 -17.49
C LEU A 261 -7.82 -13.53 -18.62
N LEU A 262 -8.55 -14.62 -18.42
CA LEU A 262 -8.70 -15.68 -19.43
C LEU A 262 -9.53 -15.24 -20.65
N GLY A 263 -10.37 -14.21 -20.49
CA GLY A 263 -11.19 -13.64 -21.55
C GLY A 263 -10.82 -12.19 -21.86
N VAL A 264 -11.17 -11.73 -23.06
CA VAL A 264 -11.06 -10.32 -23.45
C VAL A 264 -12.21 -9.55 -22.81
N VAL A 265 -11.89 -8.46 -22.12
CA VAL A 265 -12.90 -7.56 -21.53
C VAL A 265 -13.73 -6.92 -22.65
N GLY A 266 -15.07 -7.07 -22.60
CA GLY A 266 -16.00 -6.49 -23.58
C GLY A 266 -16.47 -7.43 -24.71
N LEU A 267 -16.16 -8.73 -24.64
CA LEU A 267 -16.68 -9.75 -25.57
C LEU A 267 -17.89 -10.55 -25.02
N ILE A 268 -18.75 -9.93 -24.20
CA ILE A 268 -20.01 -10.56 -23.72
C ILE A 268 -21.18 -9.63 -23.97
#